data_AF-A0A0X3PBA7-F1
#
_entry.id   AF-A0A0X3PBA7-F1
#
_cell.length_a   1.000
_cell.length_b   1.000
_cell.length_c   1.000
_cell.angle_alpha   90.00
_cell.angle_beta   90.00
_cell.angle_gamma   90.00
#
_symmetry.space_group_name_H-M   'P 1'
#
loop_
_entity.id
_entity.type
_entity.pdbx_description
1 polymer ?
#
loop_
_entity_poly.entity_id
_entity_poly.type
_entity_poly.pdbx_seq_one_letter_code
_entity_poly.pdbx_strand_id
1 'polypeptide(L)'
;MVQLPTDILREKLEDVELPEGEPDLLKDDSMLWRYLKARSGNIEEAQKMVRKSIEWRRTYKPYAIDCQWCHQKPGLHSLRQVGFDEAGRPVLYSSFTQAATSRNTAAEAISHLTYVLENAVKSMPDGVSQWVLVFDCSGMSTAACHPRLAYDCAQILSNHYPERLGKAFCALPGTAFQAAWKAIRGFLPINTVSKVKIINSKTKLRSYFEEIFSPDMTDWMLTEIELNKKKNITPDQRSFWLPPPAGVHDPRGSSEYTDKWLSNHPSGHRPHPNIVDNLERGLSSPAAIPVSGSSGDLDGSINSSEDEAELDDEKASDFLKQLPTEYQIPTDAGLLS
;
A
#
# COMPACT_ATOMS: atom_id res chain seq x y z
N MET A 1 -5.20 37.60 19.54
CA MET A 1 -5.50 36.26 18.99
C MET A 1 -4.21 35.47 19.02
N VAL A 2 -4.23 34.22 19.47
CA VAL A 2 -3.09 33.31 19.33
C VAL A 2 -3.12 32.81 17.89
N GLN A 3 -2.08 33.10 17.11
CA GLN A 3 -1.94 32.61 15.74
C GLN A 3 -1.61 31.12 15.79
N LEU A 4 -2.33 30.28 15.05
CA LEU A 4 -2.07 28.85 15.05
C LEU A 4 -0.81 28.55 14.22
N PRO A 5 -0.04 27.49 14.53
CA PRO A 5 1.11 27.10 13.72
C PRO A 5 0.77 26.83 12.24
N THR A 6 -0.45 26.35 11.96
CA THR A 6 -0.97 26.18 10.60
C THR A 6 -1.17 27.52 9.88
N ASP A 7 -1.57 28.57 10.58
CA ASP A 7 -1.70 29.93 10.01
C ASP A 7 -0.34 30.50 9.61
N ILE A 8 0.65 30.40 10.51
CA ILE A 8 2.02 30.84 10.23
C ILE A 8 2.61 30.09 9.03
N LEU A 9 2.38 28.77 8.98
CA LEU A 9 2.86 27.94 7.86
C LEU A 9 2.16 28.33 6.55
N ARG A 10 0.86 28.60 6.58
CA ARG A 10 0.08 29.01 5.40
C ARG A 10 0.54 30.36 4.86
N GLU A 11 0.75 31.35 5.73
CA GLU A 11 1.30 32.67 5.36
C GLU A 11 2.66 32.52 4.65
N LYS A 12 3.51 31.63 5.16
CA LYS A 12 4.82 31.29 4.55
C LYS A 12 4.74 30.57 3.20
N LEU A 13 3.54 30.19 2.74
CA LEU A 13 3.31 29.47 1.50
C LEU A 13 2.43 30.27 0.52
N GLU A 14 2.09 31.53 0.82
CA GLU A 14 1.25 32.38 -0.04
C GLU A 14 1.85 32.64 -1.44
N ASP A 15 3.18 32.60 -1.55
CA ASP A 15 3.90 32.75 -2.82
C ASP A 15 3.91 31.48 -3.68
N VAL A 16 3.45 30.35 -3.15
CA VAL A 16 3.51 29.06 -3.85
C VAL A 16 2.38 28.97 -4.87
N GLU A 17 2.74 28.71 -6.12
CA GLU A 17 1.77 28.32 -7.14
C GLU A 17 1.19 26.93 -6.84
N LEU A 18 -0.13 26.81 -6.76
CA LEU A 18 -0.82 25.56 -6.43
C LEU A 18 -1.04 24.67 -7.66
N PRO A 19 -1.19 23.34 -7.49
CA PRO A 19 -1.54 22.45 -8.59
C PRO A 19 -2.91 22.80 -9.18
N GLU A 20 -3.03 22.78 -10.52
CA GLU A 20 -4.26 23.15 -11.24
C GLU A 20 -5.51 22.38 -10.77
N GLY A 21 -5.37 21.07 -10.50
CA GLY A 21 -6.48 20.24 -10.00
C GLY A 21 -6.77 20.38 -8.51
N GLU A 22 -6.01 21.18 -7.77
CA GLU A 22 -6.10 21.30 -6.30
C GLU A 22 -5.89 22.75 -5.82
N PRO A 23 -6.71 23.71 -6.30
CA PRO A 23 -6.55 25.13 -5.96
C PRO A 23 -6.75 25.44 -4.48
N ASP A 24 -7.35 24.52 -3.72
CA ASP A 24 -7.67 24.66 -2.31
C ASP A 24 -6.73 23.85 -1.39
N LEU A 25 -5.64 23.29 -1.91
CA LEU A 25 -4.76 22.37 -1.17
C LEU A 25 -4.24 22.94 0.17
N LEU A 26 -3.99 24.25 0.25
CA LEU A 26 -3.51 24.93 1.46
C LEU A 26 -4.63 25.40 2.41
N LYS A 27 -5.90 25.27 2.01
CA LYS A 27 -7.05 25.58 2.87
C LYS A 27 -7.39 24.43 3.81
N ASP A 28 -6.82 23.24 3.59
CA ASP A 28 -6.95 22.10 4.48
C ASP A 28 -5.94 22.16 5.63
N ASP A 29 -6.41 22.53 6.82
CA ASP A 29 -5.62 22.57 8.05
C ASP A 29 -5.09 21.19 8.46
N SER A 30 -5.82 20.12 8.15
CA SER A 30 -5.38 18.74 8.42
C SER A 30 -4.15 18.39 7.58
N MET A 31 -4.09 18.87 6.34
CA MET A 31 -2.91 18.74 5.49
C MET A 31 -1.70 19.42 6.15
N LEU A 32 -1.79 20.71 6.44
CA LEU A 32 -0.68 21.48 7.03
C LEU A 32 -0.22 20.91 8.38
N TRP A 33 -1.17 20.50 9.22
CA TRP A 33 -0.87 19.87 10.50
C TRP A 33 -0.04 18.61 10.38
N ARG A 34 -0.29 17.75 9.37
CA ARG A 34 0.50 16.54 9.13
C ARG A 34 1.96 16.85 8.81
N TYR A 35 2.22 17.88 8.01
CA TYR A 35 3.60 18.31 7.69
C TYR A 35 4.30 18.89 8.92
N LEU A 36 3.59 19.70 9.72
CA LEU A 36 4.12 20.22 10.99
C LEU A 36 4.48 19.08 11.94
N LYS A 37 3.57 18.12 12.12
CA LYS A 37 3.78 16.98 13.01
C LYS A 37 4.97 16.12 12.56
N ALA A 38 5.13 15.88 11.25
CA ALA A 38 6.28 15.17 10.70
C ALA A 38 7.62 15.89 10.93
N ARG A 39 7.59 17.20 11.22
CA ARG A 39 8.76 18.01 11.54
C ARG A 39 8.77 18.52 12.97
N SER A 40 8.05 17.83 13.87
CA SER A 40 8.00 18.15 15.31
C SER A 40 7.65 19.61 15.60
N GLY A 41 6.78 20.21 14.78
CA GLY A 41 6.34 21.59 14.88
C GLY A 41 7.34 22.62 14.32
N ASN A 42 8.47 22.20 13.73
CA ASN A 42 9.40 23.12 13.09
C ASN A 42 8.80 23.69 11.79
N ILE A 43 8.44 24.96 11.83
CA ILE A 43 7.78 25.68 10.73
C ILE A 43 8.65 25.73 9.47
N GLU A 44 9.95 26.02 9.59
CA GLU A 44 10.86 26.17 8.45
C GLU A 44 11.07 24.84 7.71
N GLU A 45 11.24 23.76 8.46
CA GLU A 45 11.39 22.42 7.87
C GLU A 45 10.07 21.89 7.30
N ALA A 46 8.94 22.18 7.95
CA ALA A 46 7.62 21.86 7.40
C ALA A 46 7.36 22.63 6.11
N GLN A 47 7.68 23.93 6.06
CA GLN A 47 7.55 24.75 4.85
C GLN A 47 8.36 24.18 3.68
N LYS A 48 9.62 23.83 3.90
CA LYS A 48 10.46 23.19 2.86
C LYS A 48 9.83 21.90 2.34
N MET A 49 9.27 21.09 3.23
CA MET A 49 8.64 19.81 2.88
C MET A 49 7.32 20.00 2.10
N VAL A 50 6.48 20.96 2.52
CA VAL A 50 5.24 21.30 1.82
C VAL A 50 5.55 21.84 0.43
N ARG A 51 6.53 22.73 0.27
CA ARG A 51 6.96 23.24 -1.04
C ARG A 51 7.39 22.12 -1.99
N LYS A 52 8.22 21.18 -1.51
CA LYS A 52 8.61 19.99 -2.29
C LYS A 52 7.40 19.14 -2.70
N SER A 53 6.42 18.99 -1.80
CA SER A 53 5.21 18.24 -2.11
C SER A 53 4.32 18.95 -3.11
N ILE A 54 4.15 20.26 -3.02
CA ILE A 54 3.37 21.03 -3.99
C ILE A 54 4.02 20.95 -5.37
N GLU A 55 5.35 21.11 -5.46
CA GLU A 55 6.05 20.97 -6.72
C GLU A 55 5.91 19.56 -7.33
N TRP A 56 6.00 18.52 -6.49
CA TRP A 56 5.71 17.16 -6.93
C TRP A 56 4.26 17.00 -7.40
N ARG A 57 3.28 17.58 -6.71
CA ARG A 57 1.86 17.53 -7.13
C ARG A 57 1.62 18.29 -8.43
N ARG A 58 2.34 19.38 -8.70
CA ARG A 58 2.27 20.12 -9.97
C ARG A 58 2.82 19.33 -11.15
N THR A 59 3.96 18.67 -10.94
CA THR A 59 4.71 17.96 -12.00
C THR A 59 4.19 16.54 -12.23
N TYR A 60 4.01 15.76 -11.16
CA TYR A 60 3.58 14.37 -11.22
C TYR A 60 2.05 14.20 -11.33
N LYS A 61 1.27 15.20 -10.86
CA LYS A 61 -0.20 15.23 -10.92
C LYS A 61 -0.88 14.00 -10.32
N PRO A 62 -0.60 13.64 -9.05
CA PRO A 62 -1.16 12.46 -8.41
C PRO A 62 -2.70 12.49 -8.34
N TYR A 63 -3.30 13.67 -8.21
CA TYR A 63 -4.76 13.86 -8.16
C TYR A 63 -5.48 13.39 -9.45
N ALA A 64 -4.76 13.33 -10.57
CA ALA A 64 -5.28 12.91 -11.88
C ALA A 64 -4.70 11.56 -12.34
N ILE A 65 -3.97 10.86 -11.47
CA ILE A 65 -3.31 9.62 -11.86
C ILE A 65 -4.32 8.51 -12.13
N ASP A 66 -4.03 7.73 -13.16
CA ASP A 66 -4.80 6.55 -13.54
C ASP A 66 -3.81 5.46 -13.98
N CYS A 67 -3.83 4.30 -13.34
CA CYS A 67 -2.81 3.28 -13.54
C CYS A 67 -3.04 2.54 -14.87
N GLN A 68 -2.44 3.07 -15.95
CA GLN A 68 -2.52 2.50 -17.30
C GLN A 68 -2.02 1.05 -17.37
N TRP A 69 -1.09 0.67 -16.50
CA TRP A 69 -0.52 -0.66 -16.48
C TRP A 69 -1.51 -1.73 -16.01
N CYS A 70 -2.37 -1.41 -15.05
CA CYS A 70 -3.44 -2.32 -14.64
C CYS A 70 -4.46 -2.49 -15.77
N HIS A 71 -4.79 -1.42 -16.51
CA HIS A 71 -5.69 -1.49 -17.67
C HIS A 71 -5.12 -2.37 -18.81
N GLN A 72 -3.82 -2.30 -19.04
CA GLN A 72 -3.14 -3.10 -20.08
C GLN A 72 -2.87 -4.54 -19.65
N LYS A 73 -2.55 -4.76 -18.38
CA LYS A 73 -2.15 -6.04 -17.80
C LYS A 73 -2.92 -6.28 -16.48
N PRO A 74 -4.17 -6.77 -16.54
CA PRO A 74 -4.93 -7.08 -15.33
C PRO A 74 -4.20 -8.04 -14.39
N GLY A 75 -4.21 -7.74 -13.08
CA GLY A 75 -3.49 -8.51 -12.06
C GLY A 75 -2.01 -8.19 -11.91
N LEU A 76 -1.51 -7.15 -12.58
CA LEU A 76 -0.12 -6.69 -12.40
C LEU A 76 0.17 -6.22 -10.97
N HIS A 77 -0.80 -5.51 -10.38
CA HIS A 77 -0.74 -5.01 -9.01
C HIS A 77 -1.92 -5.55 -8.20
N SER A 78 -1.68 -5.88 -6.93
CA SER A 78 -2.71 -6.39 -6.01
C SER A 78 -3.10 -5.38 -4.92
N LEU A 79 -2.29 -4.33 -4.72
CA LEU A 79 -2.55 -3.29 -3.73
C LEU A 79 -3.89 -2.60 -4.05
N ARG A 80 -4.83 -2.64 -3.10
CA ARG A 80 -6.17 -2.08 -3.26
C ARG A 80 -6.75 -1.72 -1.90
N GLN A 81 -7.75 -0.84 -1.88
CA GLN A 81 -8.59 -0.69 -0.68
C GLN A 81 -9.59 -1.83 -0.63
N VAL A 82 -9.81 -2.38 0.58
CA VAL A 82 -10.69 -3.54 0.81
C VAL A 82 -11.74 -3.29 1.88
N GLY A 83 -11.71 -2.13 2.54
CA GLY A 83 -12.62 -1.80 3.62
C GLY A 83 -12.07 -0.72 4.53
N PHE A 84 -12.56 -0.70 5.76
CA PHE A 84 -12.23 0.27 6.79
C PHE A 84 -12.00 -0.45 8.12
N ASP A 85 -11.19 0.17 8.97
CA ASP A 85 -11.09 -0.25 10.36
C ASP A 85 -12.17 0.44 11.22
N GLU A 86 -12.27 0.10 12.50
CA GLU A 86 -13.28 0.68 13.40
C GLU A 86 -13.11 2.18 13.64
N ALA A 87 -11.95 2.75 13.33
CA ALA A 87 -11.70 4.19 13.38
C ALA A 87 -12.02 4.90 12.04
N GLY A 88 -12.60 4.19 11.07
CA GLY A 88 -12.93 4.71 9.74
C GLY A 88 -11.72 4.92 8.83
N ARG A 89 -10.55 4.39 9.19
CA ARG A 89 -9.33 4.46 8.37
C ARG A 89 -9.46 3.47 7.20
N PRO A 90 -9.23 3.89 5.95
CA PRO A 90 -9.22 2.95 4.84
C PRO A 90 -8.13 1.88 5.03
N VAL A 91 -8.51 0.63 4.79
CA VAL A 91 -7.63 -0.54 4.86
C VAL A 91 -7.14 -0.85 3.45
N LEU A 92 -5.85 -0.64 3.23
CA LEU A 92 -5.16 -0.94 1.99
C LEU A 92 -4.46 -2.28 2.12
N TYR A 93 -4.83 -3.21 1.25
CA TYR A 93 -4.40 -4.60 1.29
C TYR A 93 -3.62 -4.95 0.01
N SER A 94 -2.53 -5.70 0.17
CA SER A 94 -1.74 -6.23 -0.94
C SER A 94 -1.32 -7.67 -0.63
N SER A 95 -1.38 -8.53 -1.63
CA SER A 95 -0.91 -9.93 -1.56
C SER A 95 0.11 -10.21 -2.65
N PHE A 96 1.22 -10.85 -2.29
CA PHE A 96 2.25 -11.23 -3.27
C PHE A 96 1.78 -12.38 -4.17
N THR A 97 0.94 -13.31 -3.66
CA THR A 97 0.37 -14.39 -4.49
C THR A 97 -0.55 -13.86 -5.61
N GLN A 98 -1.29 -12.78 -5.34
CA GLN A 98 -2.27 -12.21 -6.28
C GLN A 98 -1.65 -11.27 -7.32
N ALA A 99 -0.43 -10.78 -7.10
CA ALA A 99 0.24 -9.86 -8.02
C ALA A 99 1.28 -10.57 -8.89
N ALA A 100 1.43 -10.12 -10.13
CA ALA A 100 2.54 -10.52 -11.01
C ALA A 100 3.83 -9.74 -10.68
N THR A 101 4.22 -9.69 -9.40
CA THR A 101 5.23 -8.74 -8.87
C THR A 101 6.61 -8.83 -9.50
N SER A 102 7.01 -10.00 -10.02
CA SER A 102 8.32 -10.19 -10.68
C SER A 102 8.46 -9.47 -12.03
N ARG A 103 7.40 -8.80 -12.51
CA ARG A 103 7.37 -8.11 -13.80
C ARG A 103 7.17 -6.61 -13.69
N ASN A 104 7.20 -6.06 -12.48
CA ASN A 104 6.91 -4.65 -12.22
C ASN A 104 8.20 -3.83 -12.19
N THR A 105 8.26 -2.78 -13.01
CA THR A 105 9.25 -1.72 -12.86
C THR A 105 8.88 -0.81 -11.69
N ALA A 106 9.85 -0.07 -11.17
CA ALA A 106 9.60 0.90 -10.10
C ALA A 106 8.55 1.96 -10.48
N ALA A 107 8.59 2.45 -11.72
CA ALA A 107 7.63 3.44 -12.22
C ALA A 107 6.20 2.91 -12.28
N GLU A 108 6.02 1.64 -12.68
CA GLU A 108 4.71 0.96 -12.71
C GLU A 108 4.13 0.86 -11.29
N ALA A 109 4.93 0.37 -10.34
CA ALA A 109 4.53 0.18 -8.96
C ALA A 109 4.24 1.51 -8.24
N ILE A 110 5.06 2.55 -8.46
CA ILE A 110 4.86 3.88 -7.88
C ILE A 110 3.58 4.51 -8.44
N SER A 111 3.32 4.40 -9.74
CA SER A 111 2.09 4.90 -10.35
C SER A 111 0.85 4.27 -9.74
N HIS A 112 0.86 2.94 -9.54
CA HIS A 112 -0.24 2.24 -8.91
C HIS A 112 -0.38 2.57 -7.43
N LEU A 113 0.72 2.64 -6.68
CA LEU A 113 0.71 3.06 -5.28
C LEU A 113 0.06 4.43 -5.13
N THR A 114 0.51 5.42 -5.90
CA THR A 114 -0.04 6.78 -5.83
C THR A 114 -1.52 6.80 -6.19
N TYR A 115 -1.96 6.03 -7.19
CA TYR A 115 -3.40 5.87 -7.48
C TYR A 115 -4.19 5.39 -6.26
N VAL A 116 -3.70 4.35 -5.58
CA VAL A 116 -4.39 3.80 -4.41
C VAL A 116 -4.40 4.80 -3.25
N LEU A 117 -3.30 5.50 -2.99
CA LEU A 117 -3.21 6.48 -1.91
C LEU A 117 -4.17 7.65 -2.12
N GLU A 118 -4.23 8.20 -3.34
CA GLU A 118 -5.12 9.31 -3.66
C GLU A 118 -6.60 8.91 -3.55
N ASN A 119 -6.96 7.70 -3.96
CA ASN A 119 -8.32 7.18 -3.77
C ASN A 119 -8.63 6.84 -2.31
N ALA A 120 -7.65 6.38 -1.53
CA ALA A 120 -7.80 6.17 -0.11
C ALA A 120 -8.14 7.48 0.62
N VAL A 121 -7.45 8.58 0.29
CA VAL A 121 -7.74 9.92 0.85
C VAL A 121 -9.20 10.34 0.57
N LYS A 122 -9.72 10.09 -0.63
CA LYS A 122 -11.13 10.40 -0.98
C LYS A 122 -12.15 9.56 -0.20
N SER A 123 -11.74 8.46 0.41
CA SER A 123 -12.63 7.61 1.22
C SER A 123 -12.59 7.93 2.71
N MET A 124 -11.67 8.80 3.15
CA MET A 124 -11.57 9.17 4.55
C MET A 124 -12.73 10.08 4.95
N PRO A 125 -13.49 9.73 6.02
CA PRO A 125 -14.49 10.64 6.57
C PRO A 125 -13.82 11.81 7.31
N ASP A 126 -14.61 12.83 7.64
CA ASP A 126 -14.14 14.00 8.38
C ASP A 126 -13.45 13.59 9.69
N GLY A 127 -12.29 14.18 9.95
CA GLY A 127 -11.47 13.88 11.12
C GLY A 127 -10.57 12.64 10.98
N VAL A 128 -10.73 11.83 9.93
CA VAL A 128 -9.82 10.72 9.62
C VAL A 128 -8.76 11.18 8.65
N SER A 129 -7.49 10.99 9.02
CA SER A 129 -6.35 11.40 8.19
C SER A 129 -5.39 10.26 7.87
N GLN A 130 -5.67 9.04 8.34
CA GLN A 130 -4.73 7.92 8.30
C GLN A 130 -5.33 6.68 7.62
N TRP A 131 -4.47 5.83 7.07
CA TRP A 131 -4.81 4.51 6.55
C TRP A 131 -4.12 3.39 7.32
N VAL A 132 -4.62 2.18 7.12
CA VAL A 132 -3.99 0.94 7.56
C VAL A 132 -3.43 0.21 6.35
N LEU A 133 -2.17 -0.23 6.42
CA LEU A 133 -1.56 -1.09 5.41
C LEU A 133 -1.60 -2.54 5.88
N VAL A 134 -2.02 -3.47 5.02
CA VAL A 134 -1.94 -4.91 5.28
C VAL A 134 -1.22 -5.58 4.13
N PHE A 135 -0.05 -6.13 4.43
CA PHE A 135 0.71 -6.97 3.53
C PHE A 135 0.42 -8.43 3.89
N ASP A 136 -0.32 -9.12 3.04
CA ASP A 136 -0.35 -10.57 3.03
C ASP A 136 0.94 -11.08 2.38
N CYS A 137 1.88 -11.50 3.22
CA CYS A 137 3.21 -11.91 2.79
C CYS A 137 3.24 -13.34 2.22
N SER A 138 2.08 -14.00 2.13
CA SER A 138 1.94 -15.30 1.49
C SER A 138 2.43 -15.23 0.03
N GLY A 139 3.20 -16.24 -0.38
CA GLY A 139 3.65 -16.37 -1.76
C GLY A 139 4.77 -15.43 -2.21
N MET A 140 5.36 -14.61 -1.33
CA MET A 140 6.51 -13.79 -1.68
C MET A 140 7.73 -14.67 -2.00
N SER A 141 8.12 -14.70 -3.28
CA SER A 141 9.32 -15.40 -3.75
C SER A 141 10.57 -14.52 -3.65
N THR A 142 11.74 -15.15 -3.80
CA THR A 142 13.02 -14.44 -3.91
C THR A 142 13.05 -13.52 -5.13
N ALA A 143 12.49 -13.95 -6.26
CA ALA A 143 12.36 -13.15 -7.48
C ALA A 143 11.46 -11.91 -7.30
N ALA A 144 10.49 -11.97 -6.38
CA ALA A 144 9.65 -10.83 -6.01
C ALA A 144 10.30 -9.91 -4.95
N CYS A 145 11.45 -10.29 -4.39
CA CYS A 145 12.13 -9.54 -3.35
C CYS A 145 12.92 -8.37 -3.93
N HIS A 146 12.34 -7.18 -3.86
CA HIS A 146 12.91 -5.95 -4.39
C HIS A 146 13.01 -4.86 -3.31
N PRO A 147 14.00 -4.91 -2.38
CA PRO A 147 14.19 -3.92 -1.33
C PRO A 147 14.26 -2.47 -1.80
N ARG A 148 14.87 -2.23 -2.98
CA ARG A 148 14.90 -0.89 -3.59
C ARG A 148 13.51 -0.36 -3.94
N LEU A 149 12.63 -1.17 -4.52
CA LEU A 149 11.25 -0.74 -4.78
C LEU A 149 10.53 -0.39 -3.48
N ALA A 150 10.74 -1.18 -2.41
CA ALA A 150 10.17 -0.88 -1.10
C ALA A 150 10.71 0.45 -0.54
N TYR A 151 12.00 0.74 -0.73
CA TYR A 151 12.61 2.02 -0.38
C TYR A 151 12.03 3.19 -1.20
N ASP A 152 11.88 3.04 -2.51
CA ASP A 152 11.32 4.08 -3.40
C ASP A 152 9.84 4.38 -3.02
N CYS A 153 9.04 3.35 -2.73
CA CYS A 153 7.68 3.50 -2.22
C CYS A 153 7.66 4.22 -0.86
N ALA A 154 8.58 3.87 0.04
CA ALA A 154 8.71 4.53 1.33
C ALA A 154 9.13 6.01 1.19
N GLN A 155 9.97 6.35 0.19
CA GLN A 155 10.31 7.74 -0.13
C GLN A 155 9.07 8.55 -0.51
N ILE A 156 8.20 8.02 -1.38
CA ILE A 156 6.94 8.70 -1.76
C ILE A 156 6.06 8.92 -0.52
N LEU A 157 5.88 7.90 0.30
CA LEU A 157 5.08 7.98 1.52
C LEU A 157 5.62 9.01 2.51
N SER A 158 6.92 8.97 2.81
CA SER A 158 7.57 9.89 3.73
C SER A 158 7.56 11.34 3.22
N ASN A 159 7.87 11.56 1.94
CA ASN A 159 8.05 12.91 1.41
C ASN A 159 6.73 13.63 1.11
N HIS A 160 5.71 12.89 0.66
CA HIS A 160 4.48 13.47 0.10
C HIS A 160 3.21 13.09 0.84
N TYR A 161 3.27 12.06 1.69
CA TYR A 161 2.14 11.59 2.49
C TYR A 161 2.49 11.50 3.99
N PRO A 162 3.09 12.56 4.58
CA PRO A 162 3.48 12.52 5.98
C PRO A 162 2.29 12.25 6.89
N GLU A 163 2.55 11.52 7.98
CA GLU A 163 1.58 11.20 9.04
C GLU A 163 0.32 10.45 8.58
N ARG A 164 0.30 9.89 7.37
CA ARG A 164 -0.82 9.12 6.84
C ARG A 164 -0.84 7.65 7.29
N LEU A 165 0.30 7.04 7.60
CA LEU A 165 0.31 5.68 8.12
C LEU A 165 -0.17 5.66 9.58
N GLY A 166 -1.28 4.97 9.84
CA GLY A 166 -1.78 4.69 11.19
C GLY A 166 -1.22 3.39 11.77
N LYS A 167 -1.33 2.29 11.01
CA LYS A 167 -0.84 0.96 11.37
C LYS A 167 -0.44 0.19 10.12
N ALA A 168 0.54 -0.70 10.21
CA ALA A 168 0.83 -1.67 9.17
C ALA A 168 0.89 -3.08 9.75
N PHE A 169 0.30 -4.05 9.06
CA PHE A 169 0.40 -5.47 9.39
C PHE A 169 1.14 -6.21 8.28
N CYS A 170 2.11 -7.02 8.66
CA CYS A 170 2.80 -7.95 7.76
C CYS A 170 2.42 -9.37 8.21
N ALA A 171 1.45 -9.97 7.51
CA ALA A 171 0.88 -11.24 7.87
C ALA A 171 1.72 -12.38 7.30
N LEU A 172 2.27 -13.19 8.21
CA LEU A 172 2.97 -14.44 7.94
C LEU A 172 4.13 -14.30 6.94
N PRO A 173 5.11 -13.43 7.24
CA PRO A 173 6.23 -13.20 6.34
C PRO A 173 7.22 -14.36 6.32
N GLY A 174 7.46 -14.90 5.13
CA GLY A 174 8.60 -15.79 4.88
C GLY A 174 9.93 -15.04 4.83
N THR A 175 11.02 -15.80 4.68
CA THR A 175 12.41 -15.32 4.66
C THR A 175 12.64 -14.11 3.75
N ALA A 176 12.12 -14.13 2.52
CA ALA A 176 12.32 -13.05 1.55
C ALA A 176 11.77 -11.71 2.06
N PHE A 177 10.55 -11.70 2.61
CA PHE A 177 9.95 -10.49 3.19
C PHE A 177 10.74 -10.03 4.42
N GLN A 178 11.10 -10.95 5.31
CA GLN A 178 11.85 -10.63 6.52
C GLN A 178 13.21 -10.00 6.19
N ALA A 179 13.92 -10.52 5.18
CA ALA A 179 15.17 -9.94 4.69
C ALA A 179 14.96 -8.54 4.10
N ALA A 180 13.94 -8.35 3.26
CA ALA A 180 13.60 -7.02 2.72
C ALA A 180 13.26 -6.02 3.83
N TRP A 181 12.45 -6.41 4.83
CA TRP A 181 12.12 -5.58 5.98
C TRP A 181 13.37 -5.17 6.76
N LYS A 182 14.29 -6.11 7.01
CA LYS A 182 15.56 -5.83 7.68
C LYS A 182 16.45 -4.86 6.88
N ALA A 183 16.43 -4.94 5.55
CA ALA A 183 17.10 -3.98 4.69
C ALA A 183 16.50 -2.57 4.80
N ILE A 184 15.17 -2.43 4.76
CA ILE A 184 14.53 -1.11 4.70
C ILE A 184 14.32 -0.43 6.07
N ARG A 185 14.17 -1.20 7.16
CA ARG A 185 13.79 -0.66 8.48
C ARG A 185 14.77 0.37 9.03
N GLY A 186 16.06 0.27 8.66
CA GLY A 186 17.09 1.22 9.08
C GLY A 186 16.95 2.61 8.45
N PHE A 187 16.24 2.70 7.31
CA PHE A 187 15.98 3.96 6.61
C PHE A 187 14.70 4.64 7.08
N LEU A 188 13.80 3.93 7.76
CA LEU A 188 12.50 4.46 8.19
C LEU A 188 12.60 5.21 9.52
N PRO A 189 11.83 6.30 9.72
CA PRO A 189 11.69 6.93 11.03
C PRO A 189 11.24 5.92 12.10
N ILE A 190 11.73 6.06 13.33
CA ILE A 190 11.39 5.17 14.46
C ILE A 190 9.87 5.10 14.67
N ASN A 191 9.17 6.24 14.53
CA ASN A 191 7.70 6.31 14.63
C ASN A 191 6.97 5.55 13.51
N THR A 192 7.60 5.37 12.36
CA THR A 192 7.05 4.56 11.26
C THR A 192 7.30 3.08 11.55
N VAL A 193 8.51 2.72 11.99
CA VAL A 193 8.85 1.35 12.39
C VAL A 193 7.94 0.83 13.50
N SER A 194 7.63 1.66 14.51
CA SER A 194 6.76 1.27 15.63
C SER A 194 5.30 1.00 15.24
N LYS A 195 4.86 1.46 14.07
CA LYS A 195 3.52 1.21 13.52
C LYS A 195 3.43 -0.12 12.78
N VAL A 196 4.56 -0.74 12.45
CA VAL A 196 4.62 -2.02 11.71
C VAL A 196 4.54 -3.19 12.67
N LYS A 197 3.57 -4.06 12.44
CA LYS A 197 3.34 -5.29 13.20
C LYS A 197 3.58 -6.50 12.31
N ILE A 198 4.69 -7.19 12.56
CA ILE A 198 5.00 -8.48 11.93
C ILE A 198 4.27 -9.58 12.72
N ILE A 199 3.46 -10.37 12.04
CA ILE A 199 2.69 -11.45 12.63
C ILE A 199 3.15 -12.77 12.02
N ASN A 200 4.09 -13.45 12.69
CA ASN A 200 4.63 -14.74 12.22
C ASN A 200 3.75 -15.94 12.56
N SER A 201 2.77 -15.76 13.47
CA SER A 201 1.95 -16.87 13.97
C SER A 201 0.53 -16.83 13.44
N LYS A 202 0.08 -17.93 12.81
CA LYS A 202 -1.27 -18.04 12.25
C LYS A 202 -2.33 -17.87 13.33
N THR A 203 -2.09 -18.42 14.52
CA THR A 203 -3.04 -18.37 15.64
C THR A 203 -3.21 -16.96 16.22
N LYS A 204 -2.24 -16.07 16.01
CA LYS A 204 -2.27 -14.68 16.49
C LYS A 204 -2.86 -13.68 15.50
N LEU A 205 -3.08 -14.07 14.23
CA LEU A 205 -3.64 -13.17 13.22
C LEU A 205 -4.96 -12.56 13.68
N ARG A 206 -5.89 -13.42 14.10
CA ARG A 206 -7.23 -13.00 14.56
C ARG A 206 -7.11 -11.99 15.70
N SER A 207 -6.39 -12.31 16.77
CA SER A 207 -6.27 -11.43 17.93
C SER A 207 -5.68 -10.06 17.58
N TYR A 208 -4.76 -9.97 16.62
CA TYR A 208 -4.18 -8.70 16.20
C TYR A 208 -5.11 -7.91 15.27
N PHE A 209 -5.89 -8.58 14.43
CA PHE A 209 -6.88 -7.92 13.57
C PHE A 209 -8.06 -7.39 14.39
N GLU A 210 -8.54 -8.15 15.38
CA GLU A 210 -9.60 -7.73 16.30
C GLU A 210 -9.21 -6.53 17.18
N GLU A 211 -7.94 -6.12 17.23
CA GLU A 211 -7.54 -4.87 17.90
C GLU A 211 -8.09 -3.62 17.22
N ILE A 212 -8.36 -3.66 15.90
CA ILE A 212 -8.77 -2.48 15.13
C ILE A 212 -9.84 -2.74 14.07
N PHE A 213 -10.05 -3.99 13.65
CA PHE A 213 -11.01 -4.33 12.61
C PHE A 213 -12.32 -4.82 13.22
N SER A 214 -13.42 -4.49 12.55
CA SER A 214 -14.73 -5.08 12.87
C SER A 214 -14.70 -6.61 12.67
N PRO A 215 -15.69 -7.36 13.22
CA PRO A 215 -15.79 -8.80 12.97
C PRO A 215 -15.84 -9.17 11.48
N ASP A 216 -16.61 -8.43 10.67
CA ASP A 216 -16.71 -8.64 9.22
C ASP A 216 -15.36 -8.43 8.52
N MET A 217 -14.67 -7.33 8.82
CA MET A 217 -13.35 -7.03 8.23
C MET A 217 -12.28 -8.04 8.69
N THR A 218 -12.35 -8.50 9.95
CA THR A 218 -11.47 -9.53 10.49
C THR A 218 -11.68 -10.87 9.77
N ASP A 219 -12.94 -11.32 9.68
CA ASP A 219 -13.28 -12.59 9.04
C ASP A 219 -12.93 -12.56 7.55
N TRP A 220 -13.18 -11.44 6.87
CA TRP A 220 -12.76 -11.21 5.49
C TRP A 220 -11.24 -11.34 5.34
N MET A 221 -10.47 -10.65 6.18
CA MET A 221 -9.00 -10.62 6.11
C MET A 221 -8.39 -12.01 6.34
N LEU A 222 -8.89 -12.73 7.35
CA LEU A 222 -8.45 -14.09 7.65
C LEU A 222 -8.78 -15.06 6.52
N THR A 223 -9.98 -14.95 5.94
CA THR A 223 -10.40 -15.78 4.80
C THR A 223 -9.53 -15.50 3.58
N GLU A 224 -9.30 -14.24 3.24
CA GLU A 224 -8.48 -13.84 2.08
C GLU A 224 -7.03 -14.34 2.20
N ILE A 225 -6.40 -14.16 3.37
CA ILE A 225 -5.04 -14.67 3.64
C ILE A 225 -5.00 -16.20 3.52
N GLU A 226 -5.99 -16.91 4.07
CA GLU A 226 -6.02 -18.39 3.98
C GLU A 226 -6.21 -18.88 2.54
N LEU A 227 -6.97 -18.16 1.71
CA LEU A 227 -7.12 -18.47 0.29
C LEU A 227 -5.82 -18.24 -0.49
N ASN A 228 -5.10 -17.16 -0.20
CA ASN A 228 -3.84 -16.80 -0.87
C ASN A 228 -2.66 -17.69 -0.50
N LYS A 229 -2.75 -18.41 0.62
CA LYS A 229 -1.75 -19.41 1.04
C LYS A 229 -1.78 -20.71 0.27
N LYS A 230 -2.89 -21.03 -0.41
CA LYS A 230 -3.03 -22.30 -1.11
C LYS A 230 -1.96 -22.41 -2.20
N LYS A 231 -1.23 -23.53 -2.21
CA LYS A 231 -0.15 -23.82 -3.19
C LYS A 231 -0.60 -23.56 -4.63
N ASN A 232 -1.86 -23.85 -4.94
CA ASN A 232 -2.52 -23.50 -6.19
C ASN A 232 -3.68 -22.54 -5.90
N ILE A 233 -3.41 -21.25 -5.94
CA ILE A 233 -4.42 -20.20 -5.96
C ILE A 233 -5.37 -20.40 -7.15
N THR A 234 -6.68 -20.25 -6.93
CA THR A 234 -7.68 -20.44 -7.99
C THR A 234 -7.62 -19.30 -9.01
N PRO A 235 -8.08 -19.50 -10.26
CA PRO A 235 -8.21 -18.41 -11.23
C PRO A 235 -9.03 -17.23 -10.70
N ASP A 236 -10.09 -17.50 -9.93
CA ASP A 236 -10.94 -16.48 -9.31
C ASP A 236 -10.17 -15.67 -8.26
N GLN A 237 -9.37 -16.33 -7.43
CA GLN A 237 -8.56 -15.66 -6.42
C GLN A 237 -7.41 -14.85 -7.04
N ARG A 238 -6.88 -15.26 -8.20
CA ARG A 238 -5.96 -14.43 -9.01
C ARG A 238 -6.67 -13.24 -9.63
N SER A 239 -7.94 -13.42 -10.02
CA SER A 239 -8.77 -12.39 -10.65
C SER A 239 -9.62 -11.67 -9.60
N PHE A 240 -8.96 -11.20 -8.53
CA PHE A 240 -9.63 -10.61 -7.35
C PHE A 240 -10.57 -9.43 -7.68
N TRP A 241 -10.46 -8.85 -8.88
CA TRP A 241 -11.27 -7.74 -9.34
C TRP A 241 -12.64 -8.16 -9.89
N LEU A 242 -12.88 -9.45 -10.11
CA LEU A 242 -14.15 -9.97 -10.58
C LEU A 242 -15.10 -10.24 -9.41
N PRO A 243 -16.42 -10.02 -9.58
CA PRO A 243 -17.40 -10.43 -8.58
C PRO A 243 -17.41 -11.95 -8.40
N PRO A 244 -17.51 -12.44 -7.16
CA PRO A 244 -17.67 -13.87 -6.91
C PRO A 244 -19.10 -14.32 -7.23
N PRO A 245 -19.35 -15.64 -7.31
CA PRO A 245 -20.71 -16.18 -7.20
C PRO A 245 -21.38 -15.77 -5.88
N ALA A 246 -22.71 -15.68 -5.87
CA ALA A 246 -23.48 -15.31 -4.68
C ALA A 246 -23.21 -16.28 -3.50
N GLY A 247 -23.00 -15.73 -2.31
CA GLY A 247 -22.74 -16.50 -1.08
C GLY A 247 -21.30 -17.02 -0.95
N VAL A 248 -20.39 -16.61 -1.83
CA VAL A 248 -18.96 -16.92 -1.75
C VAL A 248 -18.19 -15.67 -1.29
N HIS A 249 -17.04 -15.89 -0.64
CA HIS A 249 -16.10 -14.83 -0.25
C HIS A 249 -15.78 -13.90 -1.43
N ASP A 250 -15.91 -12.59 -1.22
CA ASP A 250 -15.63 -11.57 -2.24
C ASP A 250 -14.21 -11.03 -2.08
N PRO A 251 -13.26 -11.35 -2.99
CA PRO A 251 -11.88 -10.90 -2.84
C PRO A 251 -11.72 -9.38 -3.06
N ARG A 252 -12.77 -8.65 -3.45
CA ARG A 252 -12.71 -7.19 -3.66
C ARG A 252 -12.74 -6.41 -2.35
N GLY A 253 -13.27 -6.97 -1.27
CA GLY A 253 -13.27 -6.34 0.04
C GLY A 253 -14.36 -6.85 0.98
N SER A 254 -14.40 -6.27 2.17
CA SER A 254 -15.44 -6.50 3.18
C SER A 254 -16.82 -6.17 2.63
N SER A 255 -17.87 -6.71 3.27
CA SER A 255 -19.25 -6.52 2.79
C SER A 255 -19.62 -5.03 2.72
N GLU A 256 -19.21 -4.26 3.72
CA GLU A 256 -19.37 -2.81 3.72
C GLU A 256 -18.71 -2.13 2.51
N TYR A 257 -17.50 -2.56 2.13
CA TYR A 257 -16.78 -1.98 1.01
C TYR A 257 -17.42 -2.35 -0.32
N THR A 258 -17.75 -3.63 -0.51
CA THR A 258 -18.32 -4.13 -1.76
C THR A 258 -19.66 -3.49 -2.07
N ASP A 259 -20.48 -3.27 -1.05
CA ASP A 259 -21.85 -2.78 -1.21
C ASP A 259 -21.93 -1.28 -1.48
N LYS A 260 -20.95 -0.50 -0.99
CA LYS A 260 -21.02 0.98 -1.02
C LYS A 260 -19.94 1.65 -1.86
N TRP A 261 -18.77 1.02 -2.01
CA TRP A 261 -17.55 1.71 -2.48
C TRP A 261 -17.01 1.21 -3.81
N LEU A 262 -17.53 0.10 -4.34
CA LEU A 262 -17.15 -0.35 -5.68
C LEU A 262 -17.86 0.46 -6.77
N SER A 263 -19.08 0.93 -6.51
CA SER A 263 -19.82 1.83 -7.40
C SER A 263 -19.38 3.28 -7.25
N ASN A 264 -19.90 4.17 -8.11
CA ASN A 264 -19.67 5.61 -8.04
C ASN A 264 -20.08 6.19 -6.68
N HIS A 265 -19.10 6.37 -5.79
CA HIS A 265 -19.30 6.96 -4.47
C HIS A 265 -19.27 8.50 -4.57
N PRO A 266 -20.12 9.24 -3.83
CA PRO A 266 -20.19 10.71 -3.91
C PRO A 266 -18.88 11.44 -3.63
N SER A 267 -17.94 10.82 -2.91
CA SER A 267 -16.63 11.40 -2.64
C SER A 267 -15.65 11.36 -3.84
N GLY A 268 -16.06 10.73 -4.96
CA GLY A 268 -15.20 10.54 -6.12
C GLY A 268 -14.11 9.47 -5.93
N HIS A 269 -14.22 8.66 -4.88
CA HIS A 269 -13.40 7.46 -4.71
C HIS A 269 -13.60 6.51 -5.89
N ARG A 270 -12.50 5.95 -6.41
CA ARG A 270 -12.52 4.85 -7.38
C ARG A 270 -11.78 3.64 -6.80
N PRO A 271 -12.33 2.42 -6.92
CA PRO A 271 -11.65 1.20 -6.49
C PRO A 271 -10.46 0.88 -7.41
N HIS A 272 -9.85 -0.30 -7.23
CA HIS A 272 -8.75 -0.78 -8.07
C HIS A 272 -9.07 -0.65 -9.58
N PRO A 273 -8.12 -0.26 -10.45
CA PRO A 273 -8.40 -0.02 -11.88
C PRO A 273 -9.02 -1.21 -12.60
N ASN A 274 -8.63 -2.46 -12.28
CA ASN A 274 -9.27 -3.64 -12.86
C ASN A 274 -10.72 -3.85 -12.39
N ILE A 275 -11.09 -3.39 -11.19
CA ILE A 275 -12.49 -3.39 -10.73
C ILE A 275 -13.28 -2.33 -11.51
N VAL A 276 -12.70 -1.14 -11.65
CA VAL A 276 -13.27 -0.04 -12.45
C VAL A 276 -13.56 -0.50 -13.88
N ASP A 277 -12.58 -1.11 -14.56
CA ASP A 277 -12.75 -1.62 -15.94
C ASP A 277 -13.89 -2.63 -16.03
N ASN A 278 -13.96 -3.54 -15.06
CA ASN A 278 -15.01 -4.54 -15.01
C ASN A 278 -16.40 -3.91 -14.84
N LEU A 279 -16.52 -2.81 -14.08
CA LEU A 279 -17.78 -2.11 -13.85
C LEU A 279 -18.18 -1.18 -15.01
N GLU A 280 -17.23 -0.47 -15.61
CA GLU A 280 -17.52 0.60 -16.57
C GLU A 280 -17.50 0.15 -18.03
N ARG A 281 -16.61 -0.78 -18.43
CA ARG A 281 -16.24 -0.96 -19.84
C ARG A 281 -16.25 -2.41 -20.34
N GLY A 282 -16.34 -3.39 -19.44
CA GLY A 282 -15.88 -4.74 -19.75
C GLY A 282 -14.35 -4.71 -19.94
N LEU A 283 -13.62 -5.66 -19.35
CA LEU A 283 -12.16 -5.64 -19.37
C LEU A 283 -11.63 -5.50 -20.82
N SER A 284 -10.80 -4.48 -21.07
CA SER A 284 -10.25 -4.13 -22.40
C SER A 284 -9.48 -5.28 -23.08
N SER A 285 -9.13 -6.30 -22.32
CA SER A 285 -8.61 -7.58 -22.77
C SER A 285 -9.21 -8.66 -21.87
N PRO A 286 -9.70 -9.80 -22.40
CA PRO A 286 -9.93 -10.96 -21.56
C PRO A 286 -8.60 -11.22 -20.86
N ALA A 287 -8.61 -11.19 -19.52
CA ALA A 287 -7.41 -11.36 -18.73
C ALA A 287 -6.55 -12.45 -19.37
N ALA A 288 -5.26 -12.18 -19.55
CA ALA A 288 -4.32 -13.28 -19.68
C ALA A 288 -4.37 -13.99 -18.32
N ILE A 289 -5.40 -14.83 -18.13
CA ILE A 289 -5.47 -15.79 -17.04
C ILE A 289 -4.13 -16.51 -17.16
N PRO A 290 -3.23 -16.38 -16.18
CA PRO A 290 -1.96 -17.08 -16.25
C PRO A 290 -2.33 -18.55 -16.37
N VAL A 291 -2.13 -19.12 -17.55
CA VAL A 291 -2.41 -20.53 -17.80
C VAL A 291 -1.57 -21.26 -16.78
N SER A 292 -2.22 -22.10 -15.98
CA SER A 292 -1.55 -23.07 -15.12
C SER A 292 -0.58 -23.87 -16.00
N GLY A 293 0.70 -23.50 -16.04
CA GLY A 293 1.65 -24.17 -16.91
C GLY A 293 2.92 -23.42 -17.36
N SER A 294 3.07 -22.10 -17.20
CA SER A 294 4.40 -21.47 -17.42
C SER A 294 5.23 -21.54 -16.14
N SER A 295 5.57 -22.76 -15.75
CA SER A 295 6.56 -23.10 -14.72
C SER A 295 7.97 -22.72 -15.20
N GLY A 296 8.28 -21.43 -15.20
CA GLY A 296 9.63 -20.90 -15.38
C GLY A 296 10.32 -20.57 -14.05
N ASP A 297 9.57 -20.15 -13.03
CA ASP A 297 10.12 -19.57 -11.81
C ASP A 297 9.64 -20.32 -10.54
N LEU A 298 9.66 -21.65 -10.58
CA LEU A 298 9.48 -22.49 -9.40
C LEU A 298 10.84 -23.10 -9.01
N ASP A 299 11.78 -22.25 -8.60
CA ASP A 299 12.86 -22.70 -7.73
C ASP A 299 12.98 -21.72 -6.55
N GLY A 300 12.74 -22.24 -5.36
CA GLY A 300 12.52 -21.48 -4.13
C GLY A 300 11.32 -22.03 -3.38
N SER A 301 11.59 -23.00 -2.50
CA SER A 301 10.65 -23.72 -1.64
C SER A 301 9.46 -22.88 -1.14
N ILE A 302 8.29 -23.10 -1.72
CA ILE A 302 7.00 -22.70 -1.14
C ILE A 302 6.68 -23.70 -0.03
N ASN A 303 7.26 -23.51 1.15
CA ASN A 303 6.88 -24.21 2.36
C ASN A 303 6.54 -23.15 3.41
N SER A 304 5.28 -22.79 3.56
CA SER A 304 4.79 -21.99 4.70
C SER A 304 3.68 -22.72 5.45
N SER A 305 3.90 -24.01 5.71
CA SER A 305 3.00 -24.82 6.52
C SER A 305 3.09 -24.54 8.02
N GLU A 306 4.07 -23.75 8.49
CA GLU A 306 4.34 -23.54 9.91
C GLU A 306 4.61 -22.06 10.23
N ASP A 307 4.47 -21.71 11.51
CA ASP A 307 4.88 -20.41 12.04
C ASP A 307 6.36 -20.20 11.73
N GLU A 308 6.69 -19.12 11.00
CA GLU A 308 8.06 -18.83 10.59
C GLU A 308 8.84 -18.24 11.77
N ALA A 309 10.04 -18.77 12.01
CA ALA A 309 10.97 -18.17 12.95
C ALA A 309 11.42 -16.80 12.43
N GLU A 310 11.79 -15.91 13.35
CA GLU A 310 12.41 -14.64 12.96
C GLU A 310 13.77 -14.94 12.31
N LEU A 311 13.98 -14.39 11.11
CA LEU A 311 15.21 -14.52 10.36
C LEU A 311 16.33 -13.76 11.09
N ASP A 312 17.45 -14.41 11.39
CA ASP A 312 18.61 -13.73 11.99
C ASP A 312 19.30 -12.75 11.01
N ASP A 313 20.08 -11.81 11.55
CA ASP A 313 20.69 -10.73 10.76
C ASP A 313 21.75 -11.24 9.78
N GLU A 314 22.45 -12.33 10.10
CA GLU A 314 23.47 -12.93 9.24
C GLU A 314 22.82 -13.56 7.99
N LYS A 315 21.80 -14.39 8.18
CA LYS A 315 21.04 -14.97 7.07
C LYS A 315 20.33 -13.92 6.23
N ALA A 316 19.80 -12.87 6.85
CA ALA A 316 19.20 -11.76 6.12
C ALA A 316 20.24 -11.05 5.23
N SER A 317 21.43 -10.78 5.77
CA SER A 317 22.54 -10.16 5.02
C SER A 317 22.98 -11.03 3.84
N ASP A 318 23.16 -12.33 4.07
CA ASP A 318 23.58 -13.26 3.01
C ASP A 318 22.52 -13.45 1.94
N PHE A 319 21.24 -13.44 2.31
CA PHE A 319 20.13 -13.42 1.36
C PHE A 319 20.16 -12.16 0.48
N LEU A 320 20.34 -10.97 1.09
CA LEU A 320 20.32 -9.70 0.37
C LEU A 320 21.47 -9.58 -0.64
N LYS A 321 22.65 -10.15 -0.34
CA LYS A 321 23.79 -10.18 -1.27
C LYS A 321 23.53 -11.01 -2.53
N GLN A 322 22.57 -11.93 -2.50
CA GLN A 322 22.21 -12.77 -3.64
C GLN A 322 21.21 -12.09 -4.59
N LEU A 323 20.59 -10.98 -4.16
CA LEU A 323 19.65 -10.24 -5.00
C LEU A 323 20.38 -9.52 -6.14
N PRO A 324 19.74 -9.35 -7.32
CA PRO A 324 20.27 -8.51 -8.38
C PRO A 324 20.61 -7.11 -7.88
N THR A 325 21.69 -6.51 -8.37
CA THR A 325 22.17 -5.19 -7.93
C THR A 325 21.09 -4.11 -8.08
N GLU A 326 20.30 -4.18 -9.14
CA GLU A 326 19.18 -3.27 -9.40
C GLU A 326 18.05 -3.36 -8.35
N TYR A 327 17.99 -4.45 -7.58
CA TYR A 327 17.00 -4.68 -6.53
C TYR A 327 17.49 -4.26 -5.14
N GLN A 328 18.80 -4.06 -4.98
CA GLN A 328 19.42 -3.62 -3.74
C GLN A 328 19.26 -2.11 -3.56
N ILE A 329 19.13 -1.69 -2.29
CA ILE A 329 19.06 -0.26 -1.94
C ILE A 329 20.42 0.37 -2.26
N PRO A 330 20.48 1.53 -2.96
CA PRO A 330 21.73 2.21 -3.26
C PRO A 330 22.56 2.50 -2.00
N THR A 331 23.89 2.42 -2.10
CA THR A 331 24.80 2.64 -0.96
C THR A 331 24.81 4.10 -0.46
N ASP A 332 24.38 5.03 -1.29
CA ASP A 332 24.21 6.46 -1.00
C ASP A 332 22.78 6.81 -0.54
N ALA A 333 21.91 5.80 -0.32
CA ALA A 333 20.57 6.00 0.20
C ALA A 333 20.60 6.69 1.57
N GLY A 334 19.81 7.76 1.70
CA GLY A 334 19.68 8.52 2.93
C GLY A 334 18.54 8.00 3.81
N LEU A 335 18.57 8.40 5.09
CA LEU A 335 17.42 8.19 5.97
C LEU A 335 16.19 8.91 5.43
N LEU A 336 15.04 8.27 5.56
CA LEU A 336 13.75 8.84 5.19
C LEU A 336 13.30 9.81 6.27
N SER A 337 12.90 10.99 5.83
CA SER A 337 12.56 12.13 6.70
C SER A 337 11.11 12.12 7.15
#